data_AF-A0A7C0VYB2-F1
#
_entry.id   AF-A0A7C0VYB2-F1
#
_cell.length_a   1.000
_cell.length_b   1.000
_cell.length_c   1.000
_cell.angle_alpha   90.00
_cell.angle_beta   90.00
_cell.angle_gamma   90.00
#
_symmetry.space_group_name_H-M   'P 1'
#
loop_
_entity.id
_entity.type
_entity.pdbx_description
1 polymer ?
#
loop_
_entity_poly.entity_id
_entity_poly.type
_entity_poly.pdbx_seq_one_letter_code
_entity_poly.pdbx_strand_id
1 'polypeptide(L)'
;MLMTIKNKSLENLLILLREYILLLEELLSCLEKEKMFIIDPSLDELYEMNKQKQNILLKIKLAKESVKNILNEFEPNISLKRLIEKIPRSHLREEISHVYREIISLSELIEFTNRQNKEFIQDSLNCISDCIYMFINSSSELHSYRKDGKEFSSQAHFFNQKV
;
A
#
# COMPACT_ATOMS: atom_id res chain seq x y z
N MET A 1 -24.13 28.25 -24.68
CA MET A 1 -22.71 27.91 -24.87
C MET A 1 -21.96 27.76 -23.55
N LEU A 2 -21.92 28.75 -22.65
CA LEU A 2 -21.21 28.64 -21.36
C LEU A 2 -21.79 27.56 -20.41
N MET A 3 -23.12 27.40 -20.32
CA MET A 3 -23.72 26.31 -19.53
C MET A 3 -23.45 24.93 -20.14
N THR A 4 -23.42 24.85 -21.47
CA THR A 4 -23.18 23.60 -22.22
C THR A 4 -21.73 23.12 -22.05
N ILE A 5 -20.78 24.07 -22.05
CA ILE A 5 -19.35 23.79 -21.79
C ILE A 5 -19.16 23.28 -20.35
N LYS A 6 -19.81 23.91 -19.35
CA LYS A 6 -19.73 23.48 -17.96
C LYS A 6 -20.34 22.09 -17.71
N ASN A 7 -21.41 21.72 -18.40
CA ASN A 7 -21.97 20.36 -18.30
C ASN A 7 -21.03 19.31 -18.88
N LYS A 8 -20.40 19.57 -20.04
CA LYS A 8 -19.44 18.64 -20.63
C LYS A 8 -18.20 18.42 -19.73
N SER A 9 -17.68 19.47 -19.11
CA SER A 9 -16.58 19.33 -18.14
C SER A 9 -17.00 18.54 -16.89
N LEU A 10 -18.26 18.63 -16.44
CA LEU A 10 -18.79 17.83 -15.33
C LEU A 10 -18.97 16.35 -15.70
N GLU A 11 -19.42 16.05 -16.93
CA GLU A 11 -19.51 14.68 -17.44
C GLU A 11 -18.11 14.06 -17.57
N ASN A 12 -17.14 14.79 -18.11
CA ASN A 12 -15.75 14.36 -18.19
C ASN A 12 -15.16 14.12 -16.79
N LEU A 13 -15.46 15.01 -15.83
CA LEU A 13 -15.06 14.82 -14.43
C LEU A 13 -15.63 13.52 -13.86
N LEU A 14 -16.92 13.24 -14.10
CA LEU A 14 -17.55 12.01 -13.63
C LEU A 14 -16.87 10.76 -14.22
N ILE A 15 -16.53 10.77 -15.52
CA ILE A 15 -15.81 9.66 -16.16
C ILE A 15 -14.46 9.45 -15.49
N LEU A 16 -13.65 10.51 -15.33
CA LEU A 16 -12.35 10.40 -14.67
C LEU A 16 -12.45 9.91 -13.23
N LEU A 17 -13.48 10.33 -12.48
CA LEU A 17 -13.68 9.88 -11.11
C LEU A 17 -14.07 8.39 -11.04
N ARG A 18 -14.83 7.88 -12.03
CA ARG A 18 -15.14 6.45 -12.13
C ARG A 18 -13.90 5.63 -12.51
N GLU A 19 -13.09 6.11 -13.45
CA GLU A 19 -11.78 5.49 -13.75
C GLU A 19 -10.87 5.49 -12.52
N TYR A 20 -10.91 6.57 -11.74
CA TYR A 20 -10.16 6.68 -10.50
C TYR A 20 -10.62 5.66 -9.44
N ILE A 21 -11.93 5.37 -9.34
CA ILE A 21 -12.45 4.28 -8.50
C ILE A 21 -11.83 2.94 -8.90
N LEU A 22 -11.86 2.59 -10.19
CA LEU A 22 -11.30 1.32 -10.68
C LEU A 22 -9.81 1.17 -10.30
N LEU A 23 -9.04 2.26 -10.40
CA LEU A 23 -7.64 2.26 -9.97
C LEU A 23 -7.46 2.07 -8.46
N LEU A 24 -8.37 2.61 -7.64
CA LEU A 24 -8.37 2.39 -6.20
C LEU A 24 -8.74 0.95 -5.85
N GLU A 25 -9.71 0.35 -6.55
CA GLU A 25 -10.06 -1.06 -6.38
C GLU A 25 -8.91 -1.99 -6.79
N GLU A 26 -8.24 -1.70 -7.90
CA GLU A 26 -7.02 -2.42 -8.32
C GLU A 26 -5.92 -2.32 -7.25
N LEU A 27 -5.70 -1.13 -6.69
CA LEU A 27 -4.73 -0.93 -5.62
C LEU A 27 -5.11 -1.70 -4.35
N LEU A 28 -6.37 -1.67 -3.96
CA LEU A 28 -6.86 -2.41 -2.80
C LEU A 28 -6.64 -3.92 -3.00
N SER A 29 -7.01 -4.47 -4.15
CA SER A 29 -6.77 -5.89 -4.46
C SER A 29 -5.28 -6.24 -4.41
N CYS A 30 -4.42 -5.34 -4.88
CA CYS A 30 -2.97 -5.51 -4.79
C CYS A 30 -2.48 -5.58 -3.34
N LEU A 31 -3.02 -4.72 -2.45
CA LEU A 31 -2.66 -4.72 -1.03
C LEU A 31 -3.21 -5.95 -0.29
N GLU A 32 -4.42 -6.41 -0.62
CA GLU A 32 -4.99 -7.64 -0.06
C GLU A 32 -4.17 -8.88 -0.45
N LYS A 33 -3.65 -8.93 -1.67
CA LYS A 33 -2.73 -9.99 -2.12
C LYS A 33 -1.36 -9.89 -1.46
N GLU A 34 -0.82 -8.68 -1.28
CA GLU A 34 0.45 -8.45 -0.57
C GLU A 34 0.40 -9.07 0.84
N LYS A 35 -0.74 -8.98 1.54
CA LYS A 35 -0.96 -9.65 2.82
C LYS A 35 -0.75 -11.17 2.76
N MET A 36 -1.22 -11.83 1.70
CA MET A 36 -1.07 -13.27 1.55
C MET A 36 0.38 -13.67 1.31
N PHE A 37 1.11 -12.91 0.48
CA PHE A 37 2.53 -13.16 0.21
C PHE A 37 3.45 -12.83 1.39
N ILE A 38 3.02 -11.99 2.34
CA ILE A 38 3.76 -11.80 3.60
C ILE A 38 3.67 -13.05 4.48
N ILE A 39 2.51 -13.73 4.46
CA ILE A 39 2.27 -14.93 5.28
C ILE A 39 2.90 -16.17 4.64
N ASP A 40 2.85 -16.30 3.31
CA ASP A 40 3.48 -17.36 2.54
C ASP A 40 4.51 -16.76 1.56
N PRO A 41 5.75 -16.53 2.00
CA PRO A 41 6.72 -15.72 1.28
C PRO A 41 7.27 -16.42 0.04
N SER A 42 6.81 -15.92 -1.12
CA SER A 42 7.40 -16.14 -2.43
C SER A 42 8.06 -14.85 -2.92
N LEU A 43 9.39 -14.81 -2.95
CA LEU A 43 10.16 -13.59 -3.26
C LEU A 43 9.88 -13.05 -4.67
N ASP A 44 9.74 -13.94 -5.66
CA ASP A 44 9.47 -13.57 -7.05
C ASP A 44 8.07 -12.97 -7.22
N GLU A 45 7.07 -13.55 -6.54
CA GLU A 45 5.70 -13.05 -6.57
C GLU A 45 5.57 -11.70 -5.85
N LEU A 46 6.31 -11.52 -4.74
CA LEU A 46 6.36 -10.26 -3.99
C LEU A 46 7.03 -9.15 -4.82
N TYR A 47 8.06 -9.48 -5.60
CA TYR A 47 8.71 -8.54 -6.51
C TYR A 47 7.77 -8.09 -7.64
N GLU A 48 7.12 -9.04 -8.34
CA GLU A 48 6.17 -8.70 -9.40
C GLU A 48 4.95 -7.93 -8.87
N MET A 49 4.45 -8.29 -7.68
CA MET A 49 3.43 -7.52 -6.97
C MET A 49 3.85 -6.07 -6.74
N ASN A 50 5.08 -5.85 -6.28
CA ASN A 50 5.57 -4.50 -6.01
C ASN A 50 5.67 -3.65 -7.30
N LYS A 51 6.05 -4.27 -8.42
CA LYS A 51 6.05 -3.63 -9.75
C LYS A 51 4.64 -3.26 -10.21
N GLN A 52 3.67 -4.15 -10.01
CA GLN A 52 2.25 -3.86 -10.29
C GLN A 52 1.75 -2.70 -9.43
N LYS A 53 2.04 -2.71 -8.13
CA LYS A 53 1.71 -1.63 -7.19
C LYS A 53 2.26 -0.28 -7.65
N GLN A 54 3.54 -0.23 -8.05
CA GLN A 54 4.17 1.00 -8.56
C GLN A 54 3.48 1.53 -9.82
N ASN A 55 3.10 0.64 -10.75
CA ASN A 55 2.37 1.03 -11.96
C ASN A 55 1.01 1.64 -11.62
N ILE A 56 0.23 0.98 -10.75
CA ILE A 56 -1.08 1.48 -10.31
C ILE A 56 -0.94 2.85 -9.64
N LEU A 57 0.06 3.03 -8.76
CA LEU A 57 0.32 4.31 -8.10
C LEU A 57 0.66 5.44 -9.09
N LEU A 58 1.39 5.14 -10.16
CA LEU A 58 1.66 6.10 -11.23
C LEU A 58 0.36 6.50 -11.96
N LYS A 59 -0.51 5.53 -12.30
CA LYS A 59 -1.81 5.79 -12.92
C LYS A 59 -2.69 6.66 -12.01
N ILE A 60 -2.75 6.35 -10.71
CA ILE A 60 -3.48 7.12 -9.69
C ILE A 60 -2.97 8.56 -9.65
N LYS A 61 -1.64 8.76 -9.71
CA LYS A 61 -1.05 10.10 -9.73
C LYS A 61 -1.48 10.90 -10.96
N LEU A 62 -1.42 10.29 -12.14
CA LEU A 62 -1.87 10.92 -13.39
C LEU A 62 -3.37 11.24 -13.36
N ALA A 63 -4.20 10.32 -12.86
CA ALA A 63 -5.63 10.55 -12.72
C ALA A 63 -5.95 11.72 -11.76
N LYS A 64 -5.24 11.82 -10.63
CA LYS A 64 -5.35 12.98 -9.71
C LYS A 64 -4.99 14.29 -10.39
N GLU A 65 -3.95 14.31 -11.21
CA GLU A 65 -3.56 15.50 -11.98
C GLU A 65 -4.62 15.87 -13.02
N SER A 66 -5.17 14.89 -13.75
CA SER A 66 -6.27 15.11 -14.70
C SER A 66 -7.53 15.67 -14.01
N VAL A 67 -7.92 15.10 -12.86
CA VAL A 67 -9.04 15.62 -12.06
C VAL A 67 -8.76 17.06 -11.61
N LYS A 68 -7.56 17.34 -11.11
CA LYS A 68 -7.15 18.69 -10.70
C LYS A 68 -7.23 19.69 -11.86
N ASN A 69 -6.83 19.29 -13.06
CA ASN A 69 -6.89 20.13 -14.25
C ASN A 69 -8.34 20.50 -14.58
N ILE A 70 -9.27 19.53 -14.57
CA ILE A 70 -10.69 19.81 -14.79
C ILE A 70 -11.26 20.71 -13.69
N LEU A 71 -10.92 20.46 -12.42
CA LEU A 71 -11.39 21.32 -11.31
C LEU A 71 -10.96 22.78 -11.51
N ASN A 72 -9.73 23.01 -11.99
CA ASN A 72 -9.20 24.35 -12.27
C ASN A 72 -9.92 25.05 -13.44
N GLU A 73 -10.60 24.34 -14.34
CA GLU A 73 -11.46 24.94 -15.37
C GLU A 73 -12.68 25.65 -14.76
N PHE A 74 -13.15 25.18 -13.61
CA PHE A 74 -14.29 25.79 -12.90
C PHE A 74 -13.83 26.95 -12.03
N GLU A 75 -12.83 26.70 -11.18
CA GLU A 75 -12.26 27.68 -10.28
C GLU A 75 -10.88 27.21 -9.80
N PRO A 76 -9.87 28.10 -9.79
CA PRO A 76 -8.53 27.73 -9.32
C PRO A 76 -8.54 27.18 -7.90
N ASN A 77 -7.91 26.02 -7.69
CA ASN A 77 -7.77 25.38 -6.37
C ASN A 77 -9.11 25.02 -5.68
N ILE A 78 -10.20 24.89 -6.42
CA ILE A 78 -11.45 24.38 -5.86
C ILE A 78 -11.30 22.90 -5.49
N SER A 79 -11.81 22.52 -4.32
CA SER A 79 -11.92 21.10 -3.96
C SER A 79 -13.16 20.47 -4.59
N LEU A 80 -13.10 19.17 -4.86
CA LEU A 80 -14.25 18.44 -5.42
C LEU A 80 -15.51 18.59 -4.56
N LYS A 81 -15.37 18.56 -3.23
CA LYS A 81 -16.47 18.82 -2.28
C LYS A 81 -17.12 20.20 -2.51
N ARG A 82 -16.31 21.25 -2.60
CA ARG A 82 -16.81 22.62 -2.85
C ARG A 82 -17.45 22.76 -4.24
N LEU A 83 -16.91 22.06 -5.24
CA LEU A 83 -17.51 22.03 -6.57
C LEU A 83 -18.92 21.42 -6.52
N ILE A 84 -19.08 20.25 -5.88
CA ILE A 84 -20.37 19.55 -5.72
C ILE A 84 -21.43 20.43 -5.05
N GLU A 85 -21.05 21.25 -4.07
CA GLU A 85 -21.95 22.19 -3.41
C GLU A 85 -22.45 23.31 -4.33
N LYS A 86 -21.64 23.70 -5.33
CA LYS A 86 -21.97 24.74 -6.32
C LYS A 86 -22.79 24.22 -7.51
N ILE A 87 -22.83 22.91 -7.75
CA ILE A 87 -23.64 22.32 -8.83
C ILE A 87 -25.13 22.41 -8.43
N PRO A 88 -26.02 22.89 -9.32
CA PRO A 88 -27.46 22.83 -9.09
C PRO A 88 -27.94 21.40 -8.80
N ARG A 89 -29.00 21.25 -8.00
CA ARG A 89 -29.61 19.93 -7.77
C ARG A 89 -30.01 19.31 -9.11
N SER A 90 -29.33 18.21 -9.45
CA SER A 90 -29.48 17.49 -10.71
C SER A 90 -28.98 16.06 -10.52
N HIS A 91 -29.40 15.16 -11.40
CA HIS A 91 -28.93 13.77 -11.41
C HIS A 91 -27.38 13.69 -11.44
N LEU A 92 -26.75 14.54 -12.27
CA LEU A 92 -25.29 14.59 -12.39
C LEU A 92 -24.60 14.96 -11.07
N ARG A 93 -25.19 15.89 -10.29
CA ARG A 93 -24.68 16.23 -8.96
C ARG A 93 -24.74 15.03 -8.02
N GLU A 94 -25.84 14.28 -8.06
CA GLU A 94 -26.05 13.11 -7.20
C GLU A 94 -25.04 12.00 -7.54
N GLU A 95 -24.81 11.74 -8.83
CA GLU A 95 -23.80 10.78 -9.28
C GLU A 95 -22.38 11.17 -8.86
N ILE A 96 -21.97 12.43 -9.08
CA ILE A 96 -20.65 12.90 -8.66
C ILE A 96 -20.52 12.81 -7.13
N SER A 97 -21.59 13.11 -6.39
CA SER A 97 -21.62 12.99 -4.93
C SER A 97 -21.53 11.53 -4.45
N HIS A 98 -22.15 10.60 -5.17
CA HIS A 98 -22.03 9.16 -4.90
C HIS A 98 -20.58 8.72 -5.09
N VAL A 99 -20.03 8.96 -6.28
CA VAL A 99 -18.66 8.61 -6.65
C VAL A 99 -17.64 9.24 -5.69
N TYR A 100 -17.84 10.49 -5.26
CA TYR A 100 -16.99 11.14 -4.28
C TYR A 100 -16.97 10.41 -2.92
N ARG A 101 -18.14 9.97 -2.44
CA ARG A 101 -18.22 9.20 -1.18
C ARG A 101 -17.54 7.85 -1.30
N GLU A 102 -17.71 7.18 -2.43
CA GLU A 102 -17.09 5.90 -2.73
C GLU A 102 -15.55 6.00 -2.75
N ILE A 103 -15.02 7.06 -3.37
CA ILE A 103 -13.58 7.37 -3.34
C ILE A 103 -13.06 7.56 -1.91
N ILE A 104 -13.82 8.26 -1.05
CA ILE A 104 -13.44 8.43 0.36
C ILE A 104 -13.38 7.08 1.05
N SER A 105 -14.44 6.27 0.94
CA SER A 105 -14.48 4.95 1.59
C SER A 105 -13.37 4.01 1.11
N LEU A 106 -13.08 4.00 -0.19
CA LEU A 106 -11.98 3.18 -0.74
C LEU A 106 -10.62 3.68 -0.25
N SER A 107 -10.43 5.00 -0.15
CA SER A 107 -9.18 5.57 0.36
C SER A 107 -8.94 5.19 1.82
N GLU A 108 -9.97 5.27 2.67
CA GLU A 108 -9.90 4.85 4.08
C GLU A 108 -9.57 3.35 4.21
N LEU A 109 -10.20 2.51 3.38
CA LEU A 109 -9.96 1.06 3.38
C LEU A 109 -8.54 0.71 2.89
N ILE A 110 -8.04 1.40 1.87
CA ILE A 110 -6.65 1.27 1.39
C ILE A 110 -5.67 1.65 2.49
N GLU A 111 -5.88 2.78 3.17
CA GLU A 111 -5.00 3.22 4.26
C GLU A 111 -4.98 2.22 5.42
N PHE A 112 -6.15 1.69 5.77
CA PHE A 112 -6.28 0.66 6.79
C PHE A 112 -5.52 -0.61 6.41
N THR A 113 -5.75 -1.14 5.20
CA THR A 113 -5.13 -2.37 4.71
C THR A 113 -3.61 -2.23 4.60
N ASN A 114 -3.13 -1.11 4.07
CA ASN A 114 -1.70 -0.83 3.97
C ASN A 114 -1.02 -0.72 5.36
N ARG A 115 -1.72 -0.17 6.36
CA ARG A 115 -1.23 -0.13 7.75
C ARG A 115 -1.08 -1.53 8.31
N GLN A 116 -2.08 -2.39 8.14
CA GLN A 116 -1.99 -3.79 8.58
C GLN A 116 -0.82 -4.51 7.93
N ASN A 117 -0.63 -4.37 6.61
CA ASN A 117 0.49 -4.99 5.91
C ASN A 117 1.83 -4.52 6.44
N LYS A 118 1.96 -3.22 6.74
CA LYS A 118 3.17 -2.65 7.35
C LYS A 118 3.46 -3.25 8.72
N GLU A 119 2.44 -3.42 9.55
CA GLU A 119 2.55 -4.06 10.87
C GLU A 119 3.04 -5.51 10.73
N PHE A 120 2.43 -6.31 9.84
CA PHE A 120 2.88 -7.69 9.60
C PHE A 120 4.33 -7.80 9.11
N ILE A 121 4.74 -6.92 8.20
CA ILE A 121 6.14 -6.87 7.73
C ILE A 121 7.07 -6.54 8.89
N GLN A 122 6.72 -5.54 9.70
CA GLN A 122 7.55 -5.13 10.84
C GLN A 122 7.70 -6.27 11.86
N ASP A 123 6.62 -6.97 12.19
CA ASP A 123 6.65 -8.10 13.11
C ASP A 123 7.50 -9.25 12.57
N SER A 124 7.38 -9.54 11.26
CA SER A 124 8.19 -10.55 10.57
C SER A 124 9.68 -10.20 10.60
N LEU A 125 10.03 -8.94 10.36
CA LEU A 125 11.41 -8.46 10.41
C LEU A 125 11.98 -8.50 11.84
N ASN A 126 11.18 -8.14 12.85
CA ASN A 126 11.58 -8.24 14.25
C ASN A 126 11.88 -9.70 14.62
N CYS A 127 11.01 -10.63 14.23
CA CYS A 127 11.22 -12.06 14.46
C CYS A 127 12.53 -12.56 13.80
N ILE A 128 12.78 -12.21 12.54
CA ILE A 128 14.03 -12.56 11.85
C ILE A 128 15.24 -11.97 12.57
N SER A 129 15.16 -10.70 13.00
CA SER A 129 16.22 -10.04 13.76
C SER A 129 16.50 -10.76 15.08
N ASP A 130 15.46 -11.16 15.80
CA ASP A 130 15.59 -11.91 17.06
C ASP A 130 16.20 -13.29 16.81
N CYS A 131 15.81 -14.00 15.76
CA CYS A 131 16.44 -15.26 15.36
C CYS A 131 17.93 -15.08 15.04
N ILE A 132 18.29 -14.06 14.25
CA ILE A 132 19.69 -13.75 13.92
C ILE A 132 20.47 -13.42 15.20
N TYR A 133 19.89 -12.61 16.09
CA TYR A 133 20.50 -12.30 17.39
C TYR A 133 20.71 -13.56 18.21
N MET A 134 19.74 -14.46 18.27
CA MET A 134 19.88 -15.75 18.93
C MET A 134 21.00 -16.57 18.31
N PHE A 135 21.10 -16.68 16.98
CA PHE A 135 22.17 -17.44 16.31
C PHE A 135 23.57 -16.87 16.51
N ILE A 136 23.71 -15.54 16.51
CA ILE A 136 25.00 -14.87 16.75
C ILE A 136 25.43 -15.08 18.21
N ASN A 137 24.50 -14.92 19.15
CA ASN A 137 24.77 -15.01 20.58
C ASN A 137 24.63 -16.43 21.15
N SER A 138 24.17 -17.40 20.35
CA SER A 138 24.19 -18.83 20.67
C SER A 138 25.57 -19.44 20.45
N SER A 139 26.63 -18.62 20.47
CA SER A 139 28.00 -19.08 20.74
C SER A 139 28.09 -19.53 22.20
N SER A 140 27.31 -20.58 22.52
CA SER A 140 27.46 -21.34 23.74
C SER A 140 28.81 -22.03 23.69
N GLU A 141 29.60 -21.85 24.74
CA GLU A 141 30.59 -22.85 25.10
C GLU A 141 29.91 -24.23 25.01
N LEU A 142 30.46 -25.13 24.18
CA LEU A 142 30.02 -26.51 24.19
C LEU A 142 30.51 -27.11 25.50
N HIS A 143 29.64 -27.10 26.50
CA HIS A 143 29.86 -27.80 27.75
C HIS A 143 29.61 -29.29 27.51
N SER A 144 30.68 -30.06 27.54
CA SER A 144 30.62 -31.51 27.42
C SER A 144 31.31 -32.15 28.63
N TYR A 145 30.77 -33.26 29.12
CA TYR A 145 31.42 -34.02 30.18
C TYR A 145 32.36 -35.05 29.58
N ARG A 146 33.61 -35.03 30.02
CA ARG A 146 34.58 -36.08 29.68
C ARG A 146 34.21 -37.37 30.43
N LYS A 147 34.77 -38.50 29.99
CA LYS A 147 34.52 -39.82 30.62
C LYS A 147 34.92 -39.89 32.10
N ASP A 148 35.75 -38.96 32.58
CA ASP A 148 36.14 -38.79 33.98
C ASP A 148 35.17 -37.89 34.78
N GLY A 149 34.05 -37.47 34.18
CA GLY A 149 33.04 -36.62 34.81
C GLY A 149 33.41 -35.15 34.91
N LYS A 150 34.58 -34.74 34.39
CA LYS A 150 34.98 -33.34 34.38
C LYS A 150 34.34 -32.59 33.23
N GLU A 151 33.88 -31.39 33.53
CA GLU A 151 33.35 -30.46 32.54
C GLU A 151 34.47 -29.94 31.64
N PHE A 152 34.22 -29.94 30.34
CA PHE A 152 35.09 -29.39 29.32
C PHE A 152 34.26 -28.44 28.46
N SER A 153 34.63 -27.15 28.47
CA SER A 153 34.09 -26.16 27.55
C SER A 153 35.03 -25.98 26.35
N SER A 154 34.47 -26.07 25.15
CA SER A 154 35.14 -25.65 23.91
C SER A 154 34.30 -24.61 23.21
N GLN A 155 34.92 -23.53 22.74
CA GLN A 155 34.24 -22.56 21.89
C GLN A 155 33.93 -23.20 20.53
N ALA A 156 32.66 -23.42 20.22
CA ALA A 156 32.25 -23.67 18.85
C ALA A 156 32.11 -22.33 18.13
N HIS A 157 33.10 -22.02 17.29
CA HIS A 157 32.94 -20.94 16.33
C HIS A 157 32.18 -21.48 15.11
N PHE A 158 30.87 -21.24 15.05
CA PHE A 158 30.06 -21.61 13.88
C PHE A 158 30.44 -20.81 12.62
N PHE A 159 31.05 -19.62 12.75
CA PHE A 159 31.31 -18.71 11.63
C PHE A 159 32.78 -18.28 11.43
N ASN A 160 33.74 -18.76 12.22
CA ASN A 160 35.17 -18.45 11.98
C ASN A 160 35.86 -19.54 11.15
N GLN A 161 35.48 -19.67 9.88
CA GLN A 161 36.41 -20.13 8.86
C GLN A 161 36.94 -18.90 8.13
N LYS A 162 38.20 -18.55 8.42
CA LYS A 162 38.93 -17.52 7.69
C LYS A 162 38.94 -17.88 6.20
N VAL A 163 38.52 -16.93 5.36
CA VAL A 163 38.93 -16.83 3.95
C VAL A 163 40.42 -16.50 3.91
#